data_AF-A0A4U0UFW3-F1
#
_entry.id   AF-A0A4U0UFW3-F1
#
_cell.length_a   1.000
_cell.length_b   1.000
_cell.length_c   1.000
_cell.angle_alpha   90.00
_cell.angle_beta   90.00
_cell.angle_gamma   90.00
#
_symmetry.space_group_name_H-M   'P 1'
#
loop_
_entity.id
_entity.type
_entity.pdbx_description
1 polymer ?
#
loop_
_entity_poly.entity_id
_entity_poly.type
_entity_poly.pdbx_seq_one_letter_code
_entity_poly.pdbx_strand_id
1 'polypeptide(L)'
;MIVVGVTKAVSDRFGKGGIADCMIWFNGFPFLDNKEEHTFGVPVSQVMTSSMTLLSASGLELRNVEKIVDENKFQGFPIVEDHASKTLLGYIGRTELRYAVDRAKRDQTAPPHAKCFFSPSATRPAITPSTVSPAISFDTIDATFSQMSVDFSKFIDPTPLTVHPRLPLETVMELFKKMGPRVILVEYHGRLTGLVTVKDCLKYQFKVEAQENPRDDARLERGQERLWELLRQAAGWVELHRVTGS
;
A
#
# COMPACT_ATOMS: atom_id res chain seq x y z
N MET A 1 -24.80 -1.59 -32.21
CA MET A 1 -24.59 -0.67 -31.04
C MET A 1 -25.89 -0.19 -30.40
N ILE A 2 -26.96 0.06 -31.16
CA ILE A 2 -28.25 0.56 -30.62
C ILE A 2 -28.85 -0.37 -29.55
N VAL A 3 -28.89 -1.70 -29.79
CA VAL A 3 -29.43 -2.67 -28.83
C VAL A 3 -28.70 -2.62 -27.49
N VAL A 4 -27.37 -2.62 -27.50
CA VAL A 4 -26.54 -2.55 -26.26
C VAL A 4 -26.80 -1.24 -25.50
N GLY A 5 -26.95 -0.12 -26.21
CA GLY A 5 -27.26 1.17 -25.60
C GLY A 5 -28.63 1.19 -24.92
N VAL A 6 -29.66 0.66 -25.58
CA VAL A 6 -31.02 0.58 -25.00
C VAL A 6 -31.04 -0.38 -23.80
N THR A 7 -30.42 -1.55 -23.91
CA THR A 7 -30.33 -2.51 -22.79
C THR A 7 -29.61 -1.91 -21.59
N LYS A 8 -28.50 -1.18 -21.78
CA LYS A 8 -27.81 -0.47 -20.69
C LYS A 8 -28.70 0.60 -20.07
N ALA A 9 -29.38 1.42 -20.86
CA ALA A 9 -30.27 2.46 -20.35
C ALA A 9 -31.45 1.91 -19.53
N VAL A 10 -32.03 0.78 -19.97
CA VAL A 10 -33.06 0.08 -19.21
C VAL A 10 -32.46 -0.53 -17.94
N SER A 11 -31.33 -1.23 -18.04
CA SER A 11 -30.66 -1.85 -16.89
C SER A 11 -30.27 -0.85 -15.80
N ASP A 12 -29.66 0.27 -16.18
CA ASP A 12 -29.23 1.34 -15.26
C ASP A 12 -30.44 1.97 -14.52
N ARG A 13 -31.67 1.78 -15.00
CA ARG A 13 -32.90 2.25 -14.34
C ARG A 13 -33.47 1.26 -13.32
N PHE A 14 -33.17 -0.04 -13.47
CA PHE A 14 -33.64 -1.09 -12.56
C PHE A 14 -32.64 -1.45 -11.46
N GLY A 15 -31.36 -1.08 -11.60
CA GLY A 15 -30.33 -1.35 -10.60
C GLY A 15 -29.07 -0.51 -10.83
N LYS A 16 -28.20 -0.48 -9.83
CA LYS A 16 -26.91 0.21 -9.90
C LYS A 16 -25.82 -0.78 -10.32
N GLY A 17 -25.14 -0.50 -11.43
CA GLY A 17 -23.95 -1.24 -11.87
C GLY A 17 -24.22 -2.55 -12.61
N GLY A 18 -23.15 -3.15 -13.15
CA GLY A 18 -23.17 -4.48 -13.77
C GLY A 18 -23.01 -5.60 -12.75
N ILE A 19 -23.17 -6.86 -13.19
CA ILE A 19 -23.00 -8.04 -12.31
C ILE A 19 -21.60 -8.11 -11.66
N ALA A 20 -20.57 -7.64 -12.36
CA ALA A 20 -19.21 -7.56 -11.83
C ALA A 20 -19.11 -6.54 -10.69
N ASP A 21 -19.74 -5.39 -10.84
CA ASP A 21 -19.77 -4.34 -9.81
C ASP A 21 -20.47 -4.88 -8.55
N CYS A 22 -21.62 -5.55 -8.71
CA CYS A 22 -22.30 -6.21 -7.59
C CYS A 22 -21.42 -7.26 -6.88
N MET A 23 -20.64 -8.03 -7.63
CA MET A 23 -19.76 -9.06 -7.05
C MET A 23 -18.55 -8.45 -6.31
N ILE A 24 -18.06 -7.29 -6.74
CA ILE A 24 -17.00 -6.54 -6.02
C ILE A 24 -17.49 -6.16 -4.62
N TRP A 25 -18.70 -5.60 -4.54
CA TRP A 25 -19.33 -5.24 -3.28
C TRP A 25 -19.64 -6.46 -2.41
N PHE A 26 -20.21 -7.52 -3.00
CA PHE A 26 -20.55 -8.74 -2.27
C PHE A 26 -19.34 -9.41 -1.60
N ASN A 27 -18.18 -9.41 -2.26
CA ASN A 27 -16.95 -9.95 -1.68
C ASN A 27 -16.19 -8.95 -0.80
N GLY A 28 -16.64 -7.69 -0.71
CA GLY A 28 -15.98 -6.64 0.06
C GLY A 28 -14.59 -6.26 -0.48
N PHE A 29 -14.38 -6.32 -1.80
CA PHE A 29 -13.09 -5.93 -2.37
C PHE A 29 -12.90 -4.40 -2.33
N PRO A 30 -11.72 -3.91 -1.90
CA PRO A 30 -11.41 -2.48 -1.94
C PRO A 30 -11.22 -2.02 -3.39
N PHE A 31 -12.28 -1.50 -3.99
CA PHE A 31 -12.31 -1.06 -5.37
C PHE A 31 -12.57 0.44 -5.46
N LEU A 32 -11.69 1.15 -6.18
CA LEU A 32 -11.83 2.56 -6.47
C LEU A 32 -12.52 2.72 -7.83
N ASP A 33 -13.79 3.11 -7.84
CA ASP A 33 -14.52 3.26 -9.11
C ASP A 33 -14.00 4.47 -9.89
N ASN A 34 -13.61 4.23 -11.14
CA ASN A 34 -13.17 5.27 -12.07
C ASN A 34 -14.33 6.13 -12.59
N LYS A 35 -15.58 5.63 -12.52
CA LYS A 35 -16.77 6.30 -13.05
C LYS A 35 -17.37 7.32 -12.08
N GLU A 36 -17.10 7.18 -10.79
CA GLU A 36 -17.66 8.03 -9.75
C GLU A 36 -16.64 9.07 -9.30
N GLU A 37 -16.99 10.34 -9.52
CA GLU A 37 -16.28 11.50 -8.98
C GLU A 37 -16.96 11.93 -7.68
N HIS A 38 -16.28 11.70 -6.57
CA HIS A 38 -16.72 12.10 -5.25
C HIS A 38 -16.03 13.41 -4.87
N THR A 39 -16.80 14.41 -4.45
CA THR A 39 -16.26 15.64 -3.86
C THR A 39 -16.31 15.50 -2.34
N PHE A 40 -15.17 15.20 -1.72
CA PHE A 40 -15.12 15.03 -0.26
C PHE A 40 -14.89 16.35 0.47
N GLY A 41 -14.21 17.31 -0.17
CA GLY A 41 -13.93 18.63 0.42
C GLY A 41 -13.04 18.57 1.67
N VAL A 42 -12.34 17.45 1.89
CA VAL A 42 -11.45 17.25 3.03
C VAL A 42 -9.99 17.15 2.61
N PRO A 43 -9.07 17.67 3.43
CA PRO A 43 -7.65 17.55 3.16
C PRO A 43 -7.15 16.12 3.42
N VAL A 44 -6.15 15.70 2.65
CA VAL A 44 -5.50 14.38 2.77
C VAL A 44 -4.90 14.16 4.16
N SER A 45 -4.51 15.22 4.87
CA SER A 45 -4.02 15.13 6.25
C SER A 45 -4.97 14.44 7.23
N GLN A 46 -6.29 14.44 6.95
CA GLN A 46 -7.29 13.78 7.78
C GLN A 46 -7.44 12.27 7.47
N VAL A 47 -7.02 11.85 6.29
CA VAL A 47 -7.17 10.48 5.79
C VAL A 47 -5.85 9.69 5.87
N MET A 48 -4.72 10.38 5.76
CA MET A 48 -3.39 9.76 5.74
C MET A 48 -3.08 8.98 7.02
N THR A 49 -2.25 7.95 6.88
CA THR A 49 -1.64 7.26 8.00
C THR A 49 -0.43 8.04 8.51
N SER A 50 -0.51 8.57 9.73
CA SER A 50 0.56 9.35 10.36
C SER A 50 1.58 8.48 11.12
N SER A 51 1.15 7.33 11.64
CA SER A 51 2.01 6.37 12.35
C SER A 51 2.53 5.31 11.38
N MET A 52 3.78 5.45 10.94
CA MET A 52 4.42 4.55 9.99
C MET A 52 5.82 4.16 10.44
N THR A 53 6.29 3.00 9.98
CA THR A 53 7.66 2.54 10.21
C THR A 53 8.59 3.21 9.21
N LEU A 54 9.49 4.05 9.71
CA LEU A 54 10.49 4.78 8.92
C LEU A 54 11.83 4.05 8.94
N LEU A 55 12.58 4.13 7.84
CA LEU A 55 13.98 3.71 7.78
C LEU A 55 14.87 4.95 7.70
N SER A 56 15.84 5.07 8.60
CA SER A 56 16.85 6.14 8.54
C SER A 56 17.89 5.86 7.46
N ALA A 57 18.43 6.92 6.85
CA ALA A 57 19.40 6.86 5.78
C ALA A 57 20.70 6.13 6.16
N SER A 58 21.07 6.18 7.44
CA SER A 58 22.32 5.61 7.94
C SER A 58 22.19 5.12 9.38
N GLY A 59 23.15 4.32 9.84
CA GLY A 59 23.25 3.89 11.24
C GLY A 59 22.41 2.67 11.63
N LEU A 60 21.43 2.29 10.80
CA LEU A 60 20.68 1.04 10.95
C LEU A 60 21.59 -0.18 10.74
N GLU A 61 21.42 -1.21 11.56
CA GLU A 61 22.14 -2.47 11.41
C GLU A 61 21.34 -3.46 10.57
N LEU A 62 22.03 -4.32 9.84
CA LEU A 62 21.41 -5.33 8.98
C LEU A 62 20.39 -6.20 9.73
N ARG A 63 20.70 -6.62 10.96
CA ARG A 63 19.77 -7.36 11.83
C ARG A 63 18.48 -6.60 12.15
N ASN A 64 18.55 -5.28 12.29
CA ASN A 64 17.39 -4.45 12.60
C ASN A 64 16.52 -4.28 11.36
N VAL A 65 17.13 -4.13 10.18
CA VAL A 65 16.42 -4.06 8.90
C VAL A 65 15.68 -5.38 8.64
N GLU A 66 16.32 -6.52 8.86
CA GLU A 66 15.70 -7.84 8.73
C GLU A 66 14.51 -8.00 9.70
N LYS A 67 14.71 -7.63 10.97
CA LYS A 67 13.65 -7.65 11.99
C LYS A 67 12.45 -6.79 11.57
N ILE A 68 12.68 -5.60 11.02
CA ILE A 68 11.60 -4.72 10.54
C ILE A 68 10.82 -5.38 9.40
N VAL A 69 11.51 -6.05 8.47
CA VAL A 69 10.86 -6.76 7.35
C VAL A 69 10.03 -7.93 7.86
N ASP A 70 10.53 -8.71 8.81
CA ASP A 70 9.86 -9.92 9.30
C ASP A 70 8.69 -9.62 10.25
N GLU A 71 8.83 -8.64 11.14
CA GLU A 71 7.79 -8.28 12.12
C GLU A 71 6.61 -7.55 11.49
N ASN A 72 6.87 -6.73 10.46
CA ASN A 72 5.82 -5.94 9.82
C ASN A 72 5.25 -6.65 8.61
N LYS A 73 3.99 -6.34 8.26
CA LYS A 73 3.33 -6.82 7.02
C LYS A 73 3.25 -5.73 5.93
N PHE A 74 3.95 -4.61 6.14
CA PHE A 74 3.95 -3.49 5.20
C PHE A 74 4.64 -3.84 3.88
N GLN A 75 4.15 -3.23 2.80
CA GLN A 75 4.60 -3.48 1.43
C GLN A 75 5.78 -2.57 1.02
N GLY A 76 6.14 -1.61 1.85
CA GLY A 76 7.32 -0.78 1.70
C GLY A 76 7.43 0.24 2.83
N PHE A 77 8.52 0.98 2.79
CA PHE A 77 8.98 1.82 3.89
C PHE A 77 9.58 3.11 3.30
N PRO A 78 9.15 4.27 3.79
CA PRO A 78 9.80 5.53 3.42
C PRO A 78 11.15 5.67 4.12
N ILE A 79 12.10 6.23 3.38
CA ILE A 79 13.47 6.49 3.79
C ILE A 79 13.56 7.96 4.19
N VAL A 80 13.99 8.21 5.42
CA VAL A 80 14.23 9.56 5.93
C VAL A 80 15.69 9.74 6.30
N GLU A 81 16.19 10.97 6.29
CA GLU A 81 17.55 11.25 6.75
C GLU A 81 17.74 10.84 8.22
N ASP A 82 16.91 11.40 9.10
CA ASP A 82 16.89 11.10 10.53
C ASP A 82 15.44 11.09 11.06
N HIS A 83 15.23 10.42 12.20
CA HIS A 83 13.93 10.37 12.86
C HIS A 83 13.49 11.71 13.43
N ALA A 84 14.42 12.62 13.77
CA ALA A 84 14.08 13.96 14.26
C ALA A 84 13.76 14.92 13.11
N SER A 85 14.59 14.96 12.07
CA SER A 85 14.36 15.83 10.91
C SER A 85 13.18 15.34 10.06
N LYS A 86 13.02 14.02 9.91
CA LYS A 86 12.07 13.37 8.99
C LYS A 86 12.17 13.89 7.55
N THR A 87 13.35 14.36 7.14
CA THR A 87 13.60 14.78 5.76
C THR A 87 13.41 13.58 4.84
N LEU A 88 12.49 13.67 3.88
CA LEU A 88 12.21 12.56 2.97
C LEU A 88 13.36 12.41 1.95
N LEU A 89 13.92 11.20 1.84
CA LEU A 89 14.96 10.88 0.87
C LEU A 89 14.49 9.93 -0.22
N GLY A 90 13.50 9.09 0.06
CA GLY A 90 13.00 8.13 -0.91
C GLY A 90 12.05 7.11 -0.32
N TYR A 91 11.79 6.05 -1.09
CA TYR A 91 10.92 4.95 -0.71
C TYR A 91 11.53 3.63 -1.15
N ILE A 92 11.41 2.60 -0.31
CA ILE A 92 11.83 1.23 -0.66
C ILE A 92 10.67 0.26 -0.48
N GLY A 93 10.41 -0.55 -1.50
CA GLY A 93 9.43 -1.63 -1.40
C GLY A 93 9.96 -2.81 -0.58
N ARG A 94 9.06 -3.61 -0.02
CA ARG A 94 9.41 -4.78 0.79
C ARG A 94 10.17 -5.83 -0.01
N THR A 95 9.78 -6.03 -1.27
CA THR A 95 10.40 -7.03 -2.16
C THR A 95 11.85 -6.65 -2.45
N GLU A 96 12.07 -5.37 -2.75
CA GLU A 96 13.37 -4.78 -3.04
C GLU A 96 14.25 -4.81 -1.80
N LEU A 97 13.72 -4.44 -0.64
CA LEU A 97 14.45 -4.50 0.64
C LEU A 97 14.85 -5.92 1.00
N ARG A 98 13.93 -6.88 0.88
CA ARG A 98 14.21 -8.30 1.17
C ARG A 98 15.24 -8.87 0.21
N TYR A 99 15.11 -8.57 -1.09
CA TYR A 99 16.10 -8.96 -2.08
C TYR A 99 17.49 -8.37 -1.75
N ALA A 100 17.54 -7.10 -1.35
CA ALA A 100 18.77 -6.42 -0.99
C ALA A 100 19.45 -7.03 0.25
N VAL A 101 18.67 -7.34 1.30
CA VAL A 101 19.16 -8.03 2.50
C VAL A 101 19.70 -9.42 2.16
N ASP A 102 18.94 -10.19 1.37
CA ASP A 102 19.33 -11.52 0.93
C ASP A 102 20.62 -11.50 0.09
N ARG A 103 20.76 -10.50 -0.78
CA ARG A 103 21.95 -10.27 -1.60
C ARG A 103 23.16 -9.89 -0.73
N ALA A 104 22.98 -9.03 0.26
CA ALA A 104 24.05 -8.65 1.18
C ALA A 104 24.57 -9.85 1.98
N LYS A 105 23.68 -10.77 2.38
CA LYS A 105 24.06 -12.00 3.08
C LYS A 105 24.82 -12.98 2.20
N ARG A 106 24.34 -13.22 0.97
CA ARG A 106 24.94 -14.20 0.06
C ARG A 106 26.22 -13.70 -0.61
N ASP A 107 26.21 -12.50 -1.16
CA ASP A 107 27.26 -12.03 -2.05
C ASP A 107 28.38 -11.29 -1.30
N GLN A 108 28.04 -10.59 -0.20
CA GLN A 108 29.00 -9.80 0.58
C GLN A 108 29.37 -10.47 1.92
N THR A 109 28.70 -11.58 2.27
CA THR A 109 28.85 -12.26 3.58
C THR A 109 28.80 -11.26 4.74
N ALA A 110 27.91 -10.26 4.63
CA ALA A 110 27.85 -9.17 5.58
C ALA A 110 27.41 -9.69 6.98
N PRO A 111 28.13 -9.35 8.05
CA PRO A 111 27.77 -9.75 9.39
C PRO A 111 26.48 -9.04 9.86
N PRO A 112 25.74 -9.58 10.83
CA PRO A 112 24.46 -9.00 11.28
C PRO A 112 24.55 -7.57 11.84
N HIS A 113 25.74 -7.17 12.31
CA HIS A 113 26.03 -5.83 12.84
C HIS A 113 26.53 -4.85 11.77
N ALA A 114 26.58 -5.25 10.50
CA ALA A 114 26.95 -4.36 9.41
C ALA A 114 25.96 -3.18 9.33
N LYS A 115 26.50 -1.98 9.13
CA LYS A 115 25.73 -0.74 9.01
C LYS A 115 25.17 -0.61 7.59
N CYS A 116 23.87 -0.38 7.51
CA CYS A 116 23.15 -0.21 6.27
C CYS A 116 23.07 1.27 5.90
N PHE A 117 23.28 1.57 4.63
CA PHE A 117 23.18 2.90 4.06
C PHE A 117 22.11 2.91 2.97
N PHE A 118 21.24 3.90 3.01
CA PHE A 118 20.12 4.08 2.09
C PHE A 118 20.23 5.39 1.29
N SER A 119 21.38 6.06 1.36
CA SER A 119 21.70 7.22 0.54
C SER A 119 23.05 6.97 -0.11
N PRO A 120 23.25 7.34 -1.39
CA PRO A 120 24.55 7.20 -2.02
C PRO A 120 25.50 8.17 -1.32
N SER A 121 26.34 7.64 -0.42
CA SER A 121 27.41 8.43 0.17
C SER A 121 28.36 8.83 -0.97
N ALA A 122 28.52 10.14 -1.19
CA ALA A 122 29.43 10.72 -2.19
C ALA A 122 30.92 10.38 -1.97
N THR A 123 31.23 9.50 -1.02
CA THR A 123 32.59 9.18 -0.57
C THR A 123 32.83 7.67 -0.60
N ARG A 124 32.55 7.02 -1.73
CA ARG A 124 33.08 5.67 -1.95
C ARG A 124 33.44 5.42 -3.42
N PRO A 125 34.71 5.20 -3.75
CA PRO A 125 35.07 4.74 -5.08
C PRO A 125 34.47 3.35 -5.31
N ALA A 126 33.73 3.19 -6.40
CA ALA A 126 33.23 1.91 -6.85
C ALA A 126 34.43 1.04 -7.27
N ILE A 127 34.75 0.00 -6.49
CA ILE A 127 35.76 -0.98 -6.90
C ILE A 127 35.04 -2.21 -7.48
N THR A 128 35.32 -2.48 -8.75
CA THR A 128 34.89 -3.66 -9.51
C THR A 128 35.37 -4.97 -8.87
N PRO A 129 34.61 -6.07 -8.95
CA PRO A 129 34.98 -7.33 -8.32
C PRO A 129 35.97 -8.10 -9.21
N SER A 130 37.26 -7.79 -9.07
CA SER A 130 38.31 -8.60 -9.67
C SER A 130 39.64 -8.32 -8.99
N THR A 131 39.98 -9.11 -7.95
CA THR A 131 41.31 -9.73 -7.72
C THR A 131 41.44 -10.31 -6.31
N VAL A 132 42.37 -11.25 -6.17
CA VAL A 132 42.44 -12.34 -5.18
C VAL A 132 43.43 -12.00 -4.06
N SER A 133 42.95 -11.80 -2.83
CA SER A 133 43.65 -12.02 -1.52
C SER A 133 45.04 -11.34 -1.28
N PRO A 134 45.69 -11.49 -0.10
CA PRO A 134 45.61 -10.55 1.03
C PRO A 134 46.96 -9.87 1.42
N ALA A 135 46.93 -8.67 2.02
CA ALA A 135 48.03 -8.14 2.83
C ALA A 135 47.51 -7.10 3.85
N ILE A 136 47.79 -7.34 5.14
CA ILE A 136 47.34 -6.51 6.27
C ILE A 136 48.27 -5.29 6.35
N SER A 137 47.82 -4.15 5.82
CA SER A 137 48.49 -2.84 5.93
C SER A 137 47.51 -1.81 6.52
N PHE A 138 47.91 -0.59 6.86
CA PHE A 138 47.02 0.43 7.45
C PHE A 138 45.77 0.77 6.57
N ASP A 139 45.80 0.40 5.28
CA ASP A 139 44.66 0.35 4.34
C ASP A 139 43.60 -0.75 4.63
N THR A 140 43.84 -1.64 5.60
CA THR A 140 42.92 -2.73 5.96
C THR A 140 41.68 -2.21 6.70
N ILE A 141 41.69 -0.98 7.21
CA ILE A 141 40.52 -0.36 7.84
C ILE A 141 39.39 -0.22 6.82
N ASP A 142 39.68 0.18 5.57
CA ASP A 142 38.68 0.31 4.52
C ASP A 142 38.17 -1.05 4.02
N ALA A 143 39.01 -2.07 3.97
CA ALA A 143 38.59 -3.44 3.66
C ALA A 143 37.67 -4.01 4.76
N THR A 144 37.98 -3.75 6.04
CA THR A 144 37.16 -4.17 7.19
C THR A 144 35.85 -3.38 7.25
N PHE A 145 35.88 -2.07 6.97
CA PHE A 145 34.69 -1.21 6.90
C PHE A 145 33.78 -1.60 5.73
N SER A 146 34.35 -2.13 4.64
CA SER A 146 33.61 -2.72 3.52
C SER A 146 32.93 -4.04 3.84
N GLN A 147 33.47 -4.83 4.77
CA GLN A 147 32.76 -5.97 5.35
C GLN A 147 31.70 -5.54 6.37
N MET A 148 31.85 -4.36 6.97
CA MET A 148 30.94 -3.84 8.00
C MET A 148 29.87 -2.87 7.47
N SER A 149 29.76 -2.64 6.17
CA SER A 149 28.77 -1.73 5.59
C SER A 149 28.09 -2.28 4.35
N VAL A 150 26.78 -2.12 4.28
CA VAL A 150 25.94 -2.56 3.16
C VAL A 150 25.24 -1.36 2.54
N ASP A 151 25.41 -1.18 1.24
CA ASP A 151 24.75 -0.11 0.49
C ASP A 151 23.44 -0.61 -0.15
N PHE A 152 22.33 0.00 0.25
CA PHE A 152 21.00 -0.23 -0.27
C PHE A 152 20.51 0.88 -1.21
N SER A 153 21.29 1.93 -1.45
CA SER A 153 20.90 3.08 -2.28
C SER A 153 20.38 2.69 -3.66
N LYS A 154 20.87 1.59 -4.24
CA LYS A 154 20.50 1.10 -5.57
C LYS A 154 19.09 0.49 -5.65
N PHE A 155 18.50 0.15 -4.51
CA PHE A 155 17.19 -0.50 -4.43
C PHE A 155 16.07 0.47 -4.01
N ILE A 156 16.40 1.75 -3.86
CA ILE A 156 15.51 2.79 -3.39
C ILE A 156 14.99 3.56 -4.59
N ASP A 157 13.71 3.92 -4.54
CA ASP A 157 13.14 4.95 -5.40
C ASP A 157 13.41 6.33 -4.78
N PRO A 158 14.29 7.16 -5.37
CA PRO A 158 14.61 8.49 -4.86
C PRO A 158 13.50 9.51 -5.15
N THR A 159 12.52 9.18 -5.99
CA THR A 159 11.48 10.10 -6.46
C THR A 159 10.08 9.54 -6.23
N PRO A 160 9.71 9.18 -4.99
CA PRO A 160 8.35 8.74 -4.70
C PRO A 160 7.36 9.89 -4.96
N LEU A 161 6.14 9.55 -5.37
CA LEU A 161 5.09 10.55 -5.56
C LEU A 161 4.69 11.16 -4.21
N THR A 162 4.87 12.48 -4.07
CA THR A 162 4.54 13.24 -2.86
C THR A 162 3.39 14.20 -3.09
N VAL A 163 2.61 14.46 -2.03
CA VAL A 163 1.54 15.45 -2.03
C VAL A 163 1.58 16.30 -0.76
N HIS A 164 1.05 17.51 -0.87
CA HIS A 164 0.92 18.42 0.26
C HIS A 164 -0.23 17.99 1.18
N PRO A 165 -0.12 18.08 2.52
CA PRO A 165 -1.18 17.64 3.46
C PRO A 165 -2.53 18.35 3.29
N ARG A 166 -2.52 19.59 2.78
CA ARG A 166 -3.74 20.37 2.49
C ARG A 166 -4.38 20.06 1.14
N LEU A 167 -3.76 19.20 0.32
CA LEU A 167 -4.33 18.83 -0.96
C LEU A 167 -5.68 18.13 -0.73
N PRO A 168 -6.73 18.46 -1.49
CA PRO A 168 -8.03 17.78 -1.35
C PRO A 168 -7.93 16.29 -1.67
N LEU A 169 -8.72 15.47 -0.96
CA LEU A 169 -8.71 14.01 -1.11
C LEU A 169 -9.07 13.57 -2.53
N GLU A 170 -10.02 14.25 -3.18
CA GLU A 170 -10.44 13.98 -4.55
C GLU A 170 -9.26 14.02 -5.54
N THR A 171 -8.36 14.98 -5.40
CA THR A 171 -7.17 15.10 -6.25
C THR A 171 -6.22 13.93 -6.03
N VAL A 172 -6.06 13.46 -4.78
CA VAL A 172 -5.24 12.28 -4.48
C VAL A 172 -5.86 11.00 -5.03
N MET A 173 -7.19 10.88 -4.97
CA MET A 173 -7.90 9.77 -5.60
C MET A 173 -7.74 9.79 -7.12
N GLU A 174 -7.78 10.95 -7.76
CA GLU A 174 -7.44 11.07 -9.19
C GLU A 174 -6.00 10.65 -9.50
N LEU A 175 -5.02 11.00 -8.65
CA LEU A 175 -3.64 10.54 -8.81
C LEU A 175 -3.56 9.01 -8.76
N PHE A 176 -4.28 8.37 -7.81
CA PHE A 176 -4.38 6.92 -7.76
C PHE A 176 -5.00 6.32 -9.03
N LYS A 177 -6.10 6.91 -9.54
CA LYS A 177 -6.80 6.43 -10.74
C LYS A 177 -5.95 6.60 -12.01
N LYS A 178 -5.30 7.75 -12.19
CA LYS A 178 -4.59 8.13 -13.43
C LYS A 178 -3.16 7.59 -13.48
N MET A 179 -2.43 7.65 -12.37
CA MET A 179 -1.01 7.26 -12.32
C MET A 179 -0.82 5.83 -11.78
N GLY A 180 -1.81 5.26 -11.11
CA GLY A 180 -1.72 3.92 -10.51
C GLY A 180 -0.64 3.69 -9.43
N PRO A 181 -0.18 4.69 -8.64
CA PRO A 181 0.80 4.44 -7.58
C PRO A 181 0.20 3.55 -6.49
N ARG A 182 1.01 2.71 -5.86
CA ARG A 182 0.56 1.87 -4.74
C ARG A 182 0.44 2.67 -3.43
N VAL A 183 1.26 3.71 -3.29
CA VAL A 183 1.33 4.60 -2.13
C VAL A 183 1.68 5.99 -2.60
N ILE A 184 1.19 7.00 -1.91
CA ILE A 184 1.57 8.40 -2.08
C ILE A 184 2.07 8.91 -0.73
N LEU A 185 3.23 9.55 -0.72
CA LEU A 185 3.80 10.12 0.50
C LEU A 185 3.25 11.53 0.73
N VAL A 186 3.03 11.89 1.98
CA VAL A 186 2.54 13.22 2.37
C VAL A 186 3.69 13.98 3.02
N GLU A 187 4.03 15.12 2.41
CA GLU A 187 5.19 15.91 2.77
C GLU A 187 4.80 17.36 3.04
N TYR A 188 5.38 17.95 4.09
CA TYR A 188 5.22 19.34 4.44
C TYR A 188 6.58 19.97 4.72
N HIS A 189 7.02 20.92 3.87
CA HIS A 189 8.31 21.60 3.95
C HIS A 189 9.52 20.64 4.02
N GLY A 190 9.62 19.66 3.13
CA GLY A 190 10.73 18.69 3.15
C GLY A 190 10.54 17.54 4.14
N ARG A 191 9.57 17.64 5.05
CA ARG A 191 9.37 16.67 6.15
C ARG A 191 8.24 15.72 5.84
N LEU A 192 8.50 14.43 5.98
CA LEU A 192 7.51 13.38 5.86
C LEU A 192 6.52 13.44 7.03
N THR A 193 5.25 13.69 6.73
CA THR A 193 4.18 13.75 7.73
C THR A 193 3.28 12.52 7.75
N GLY A 194 3.13 11.86 6.61
CA GLY A 194 2.18 10.76 6.45
C GLY A 194 2.35 10.04 5.13
N LEU A 195 1.60 8.95 4.97
CA LEU A 195 1.45 8.26 3.70
C LEU A 195 -0.02 7.93 3.51
N VAL A 196 -0.45 7.84 2.26
CA VAL A 196 -1.81 7.48 1.90
C VAL A 196 -1.78 6.35 0.90
N THR A 197 -2.68 5.39 1.09
CA THR A 197 -2.92 4.28 0.18
C THR A 197 -4.35 4.33 -0.33
N VAL A 198 -4.65 3.60 -1.41
CA VAL A 198 -6.01 3.45 -1.92
C VAL A 198 -6.96 2.94 -0.83
N LYS A 199 -6.48 2.08 0.07
CA LYS A 199 -7.29 1.56 1.19
C LYS A 199 -7.70 2.65 2.17
N ASP A 200 -6.84 3.63 2.41
CA ASP A 200 -7.14 4.74 3.33
C ASP A 200 -8.23 5.63 2.74
N CYS A 201 -8.14 5.94 1.44
CA CYS A 201 -9.17 6.68 0.71
C CYS A 201 -10.53 5.95 0.73
N LEU A 202 -10.53 4.65 0.44
CA LEU A 202 -11.77 3.85 0.44
C LEU A 202 -12.37 3.73 1.84
N LYS A 203 -11.55 3.54 2.88
CA LYS A 203 -12.01 3.53 4.26
C LYS A 203 -12.69 4.85 4.64
N TYR A 204 -12.16 5.96 4.16
CA TYR A 204 -12.77 7.27 4.36
C TYR A 204 -14.10 7.39 3.59
N GLN A 205 -14.13 6.97 2.32
CA GLN A 205 -15.34 6.97 1.50
C GLN A 205 -16.48 6.18 2.17
N PHE A 206 -16.24 4.94 2.59
CA PHE A 206 -17.24 4.13 3.29
C PHE A 206 -17.71 4.77 4.60
N LYS A 207 -16.80 5.45 5.32
CA LYS A 207 -17.16 6.16 6.55
C LYS A 207 -18.11 7.33 6.28
N VAL A 208 -17.87 8.09 5.20
CA VAL A 208 -18.74 9.21 4.80
C VAL A 208 -20.09 8.70 4.31
N GLU A 209 -20.09 7.69 3.45
CA GLU A 209 -21.33 7.07 2.93
C GLU A 209 -22.22 6.51 4.06
N ALA A 210 -21.63 5.84 5.05
CA ALA A 210 -22.36 5.32 6.20
C ALA A 210 -22.93 6.45 7.10
N GLN A 211 -22.27 7.62 7.14
CA GLN A 211 -22.76 8.79 7.88
C GLN A 211 -23.89 9.51 7.13
N GLU A 212 -23.81 9.62 5.80
CA GLU A 212 -24.83 10.27 4.99
C GLU A 212 -26.08 9.40 4.78
N ASN A 213 -25.91 8.07 4.73
CA ASN A 213 -26.99 7.17 4.33
C ASN A 213 -27.29 5.98 5.27
N PRO A 214 -27.42 6.18 6.60
CA PRO A 214 -27.67 5.09 7.56
C PRO A 214 -29.01 4.36 7.37
N ARG A 215 -29.95 4.93 6.59
CA ARG A 215 -31.28 4.36 6.35
C ARG A 215 -31.33 3.34 5.23
N ASP A 216 -30.41 3.39 4.27
CA ASP A 216 -30.41 2.47 3.13
C ASP A 216 -29.82 1.10 3.50
N ASP A 217 -28.79 1.05 4.34
CA ASP A 217 -28.26 -0.21 4.89
C ASP A 217 -29.33 -0.95 5.70
N ALA A 218 -30.04 -0.24 6.58
CA ALA A 218 -31.14 -0.82 7.37
C ALA A 218 -32.37 -1.23 6.52
N ARG A 219 -32.47 -0.76 5.28
CA ARG A 219 -33.48 -1.19 4.30
C ARG A 219 -33.02 -2.40 3.51
N LEU A 220 -31.75 -2.45 3.13
CA LEU A 220 -31.12 -3.57 2.42
C LEU A 220 -31.05 -4.81 3.31
N GLU A 221 -30.65 -4.68 4.59
CA GLU A 221 -30.68 -5.77 5.57
C GLU A 221 -32.10 -6.32 5.75
N ARG A 222 -33.10 -5.45 5.97
CA ARG A 222 -34.51 -5.88 6.05
C ARG A 222 -35.02 -6.52 4.76
N GLY A 223 -34.52 -6.11 3.61
CA GLY A 223 -34.83 -6.73 2.31
C GLY A 223 -34.23 -8.12 2.19
N GLN A 224 -32.97 -8.28 2.61
CA GLN A 224 -32.27 -9.56 2.62
C GLN A 224 -32.86 -10.55 3.61
N GLU A 225 -33.24 -10.11 4.82
CA GLU A 225 -33.94 -10.94 5.81
C GLU A 225 -35.26 -11.50 5.25
N ARG A 226 -36.07 -10.63 4.60
CA ARG A 226 -37.32 -11.05 3.95
C ARG A 226 -37.09 -12.03 2.80
N LEU A 227 -36.05 -11.82 2.00
CA LEU A 227 -35.65 -12.73 0.92
C LEU A 227 -35.20 -14.09 1.47
N TRP A 228 -34.45 -14.10 2.57
CA TRP A 228 -34.05 -15.32 3.27
C TRP A 228 -35.22 -16.07 3.88
N GLU A 229 -36.20 -15.37 4.47
CA GLU A 229 -37.44 -15.97 4.95
C GLU A 229 -38.24 -16.61 3.81
N LEU A 230 -38.39 -15.91 2.68
CA LEU A 230 -39.06 -16.44 1.50
C LEU A 230 -38.33 -17.66 0.91
N LEU A 231 -36.99 -17.63 0.87
CA LEU A 231 -36.19 -18.78 0.45
C LEU A 231 -36.35 -19.98 1.40
N ARG A 232 -36.43 -19.76 2.72
CA ARG A 232 -36.72 -20.82 3.70
C ARG A 232 -38.11 -21.40 3.54
N GLN A 233 -39.12 -20.55 3.30
CA GLN A 233 -40.49 -21.00 3.05
C GLN A 233 -40.56 -21.83 1.76
N ALA A 234 -39.89 -21.38 0.69
CA ALA A 234 -39.82 -22.13 -0.56
C ALA A 234 -39.09 -23.47 -0.40
N ALA A 235 -37.99 -23.52 0.36
CA ALA A 235 -37.27 -24.76 0.67
C ALA A 235 -38.15 -25.75 1.45
N GLY A 236 -38.91 -25.27 2.45
CA GLY A 236 -39.83 -26.11 3.22
C GLY A 236 -41.00 -26.66 2.38
N TRP A 237 -41.49 -25.89 1.39
CA TRP A 237 -42.51 -26.36 0.45
C TRP A 237 -41.99 -27.48 -0.48
N VAL A 238 -40.75 -27.35 -0.94
CA VAL A 238 -40.08 -28.35 -1.78
C VAL A 238 -39.82 -29.64 -0.99
N GLU A 239 -39.48 -29.52 0.29
CA GLU A 239 -39.27 -30.67 1.18
C GLU A 239 -40.59 -31.39 1.49
N LEU A 240 -41.69 -30.65 1.70
CA LEU A 240 -43.02 -31.21 1.92
C LEU A 240 -43.54 -31.99 0.69
N HIS A 241 -43.29 -31.49 -0.53
CA HIS A 241 -43.67 -32.19 -1.77
C HIS A 241 -42.82 -33.44 -2.04
N ARG A 242 -41.62 -33.55 -1.45
CA ARG A 242 -40.75 -34.72 -1.58
C ARG A 242 -41.17 -35.87 -0.67
N VAL A 243 -41.89 -35.58 0.42
CA VAL A 243 -42.35 -36.59 1.41
C VAL A 243 -43.72 -37.19 1.05
N THR A 244 -44.57 -36.47 0.32
CA THR A 244 -45.91 -36.97 -0.10
C THR A 244 -45.92 -37.78 -1.40
N GLY A 245 -44.76 -38.01 -2.00
CA GLY A 245 -44.60 -38.72 -3.28
C GLY A 245 -44.01 -40.13 -3.19
N SER A 246 -43.97 -40.75 -2.00
CA SER A 246 -43.55 -42.15 -1.80
C SER A 246 -44.68 -43.03 -1.33
#